data_AF-A0A5J4QIG7-F1
#
_entry.id   AF-A0A5J4QIG7-F1
#
_cell.length_a   1.000
_cell.length_b   1.000
_cell.length_c   1.000
_cell.angle_alpha   90.00
_cell.angle_beta   90.00
_cell.angle_gamma   90.00
#
_symmetry.space_group_name_H-M   'P 1'
#
loop_
_entity.id
_entity.type
_entity.pdbx_description
1 polymer ?
#
loop_
_entity_poly.entity_id
_entity_poly.type
_entity_poly.pdbx_seq_one_letter_code
_entity_poly.pdbx_strand_id
1 'polypeptide(L)'
;MRLDSIADDIRRNKFIFEEVASVLSHDKNTRNNHGIMPNPYTNTSKFEMQQLPQEIAKVVDKMNVGEISKAFTMVNEKDGKTICAIVKLKTRINGHKATISDDYQNLKEIVLEKRQEEIIHKWIIEKQKHTYVRINEKWKNCTFKYPGWIKD
;
A
#
# COMPACT_ATOMS: atom_id res chain seq x y z
N MET A 1 -30.12 -3.22 5.18
CA MET A 1 -31.39 -2.67 4.64
C MET A 1 -31.24 -1.35 3.90
N ARG A 2 -30.77 -0.24 4.50
CA ARG A 2 -30.61 1.02 3.72
C ARG A 2 -29.53 0.92 2.62
N LEU A 3 -28.37 0.32 2.94
CA LEU A 3 -27.28 0.14 1.98
C LEU A 3 -27.64 -0.81 0.83
N ASP A 4 -28.41 -1.87 1.08
CA ASP A 4 -28.83 -2.81 0.02
C ASP A 4 -29.70 -2.11 -1.04
N SER A 5 -30.65 -1.28 -0.62
CA SER A 5 -31.48 -0.48 -1.53
C SER A 5 -30.63 0.48 -2.36
N ILE A 6 -29.65 1.12 -1.73
CA ILE A 6 -28.71 2.02 -2.42
C ILE A 6 -27.87 1.24 -3.44
N ALA A 7 -27.38 0.05 -3.08
CA ALA A 7 -26.64 -0.82 -3.99
C ALA A 7 -27.46 -1.14 -5.24
N ASP A 8 -28.74 -1.50 -5.05
CA ASP A 8 -29.64 -1.86 -6.13
C ASP A 8 -30.05 -0.67 -6.99
N ASP A 9 -30.25 0.50 -6.39
CA ASP A 9 -30.53 1.73 -7.15
C ASP A 9 -29.34 2.18 -8.00
N ILE A 10 -28.11 2.03 -7.50
CA ILE A 10 -26.89 2.29 -8.31
C ILE A 10 -26.77 1.25 -9.43
N ARG A 11 -27.02 -0.04 -9.17
CA ARG A 11 -27.01 -1.08 -10.21
C ARG A 11 -28.05 -0.84 -11.31
N ARG A 12 -29.18 -0.23 -10.96
CA ARG A 12 -30.25 0.16 -11.91
C ARG A 12 -29.97 1.49 -12.61
N ASN A 13 -28.76 2.05 -12.48
CA ASN A 13 -28.35 3.33 -13.04
C ASN A 13 -29.23 4.51 -12.60
N LYS A 14 -29.90 4.43 -11.45
CA LYS A 14 -30.65 5.57 -10.91
C LYS A 14 -29.74 6.65 -10.34
N PHE A 15 -28.57 6.27 -9.87
CA PHE A 15 -27.55 7.16 -9.31
C PHE A 15 -26.15 6.73 -9.72
N ILE A 16 -25.22 7.68 -9.82
CA ILE A 16 -23.81 7.40 -10.07
C ILE A 16 -23.13 7.06 -8.75
N PHE A 17 -22.29 6.01 -8.72
CA PHE A 17 -21.59 5.58 -7.51
C PHE A 17 -20.79 6.72 -6.84
N GLU A 18 -20.13 7.55 -7.65
CA GLU A 18 -19.31 8.69 -7.20
C GLU A 18 -20.13 9.77 -6.46
N GLU A 19 -21.36 10.03 -6.93
CA GLU A 19 -22.29 10.98 -6.32
C GLU A 19 -22.87 10.41 -5.02
N VAL A 20 -23.22 9.12 -5.03
CA VAL A 20 -23.70 8.44 -3.83
C VAL A 20 -22.61 8.39 -2.76
N ALA A 21 -21.36 8.13 -3.16
CA ALA A 21 -20.24 8.10 -2.23
C ALA A 21 -19.96 9.47 -1.61
N SER A 22 -20.09 10.57 -2.37
CA SER A 22 -19.87 11.91 -1.81
C SER A 22 -20.97 12.36 -0.85
N VAL A 23 -22.21 11.89 -1.03
CA VAL A 23 -23.36 12.30 -0.21
C VAL A 23 -23.64 11.35 0.95
N LEU A 24 -23.50 10.02 0.74
CA LEU A 24 -23.93 9.01 1.71
C LEU A 24 -22.77 8.29 2.43
N SER A 25 -21.52 8.40 1.95
CA SER A 25 -20.39 7.79 2.64
C SER A 25 -20.18 8.43 4.02
N HIS A 26 -20.12 7.58 5.04
CA HIS A 26 -19.79 8.00 6.40
C HIS A 26 -18.26 8.01 6.64
N ASP A 27 -17.48 7.43 5.73
CA ASP A 27 -16.03 7.53 5.77
C ASP A 27 -15.58 8.84 5.11
N LYS A 28 -15.04 9.74 5.93
CA LYS A 28 -14.58 11.07 5.50
C LYS A 28 -13.47 11.00 4.44
N ASN A 29 -12.65 9.96 4.45
CA ASN A 29 -11.50 9.84 3.53
C ASN A 29 -11.96 9.49 2.11
N THR A 30 -12.95 8.62 1.99
CA THR A 30 -13.53 8.25 0.69
C THR A 30 -14.59 9.25 0.23
N ARG A 31 -15.37 9.85 1.14
CA ARG A 31 -16.42 10.83 0.82
C ARG A 31 -15.88 12.02 0.03
N ASN A 32 -14.78 12.62 0.49
CA ASN A 32 -14.18 13.77 -0.17
C ASN A 32 -13.48 13.42 -1.49
N ASN A 33 -13.25 12.13 -1.74
CA ASN A 33 -12.60 11.60 -2.94
C ASN A 33 -13.59 10.85 -3.85
N HIS A 34 -14.89 11.17 -3.79
CA HIS A 34 -15.93 10.53 -4.64
C HIS A 34 -15.95 9.00 -4.55
N GLY A 35 -15.66 8.44 -3.38
CA GLY A 35 -15.60 6.98 -3.15
C GLY A 35 -14.28 6.33 -3.52
N ILE A 36 -13.26 7.09 -3.92
CA ILE A 36 -11.91 6.56 -4.19
C ILE A 36 -11.21 6.33 -2.84
N MET A 37 -10.80 5.08 -2.62
CA MET A 37 -10.01 4.70 -1.46
C MET A 37 -8.54 5.12 -1.67
N PRO A 38 -7.95 5.93 -0.77
CA PRO A 38 -6.53 6.26 -0.83
C PRO A 38 -5.69 5.18 -0.16
N ASN A 39 -4.64 4.73 -0.84
CA ASN A 39 -3.66 3.79 -0.32
C ASN A 39 -2.74 4.49 0.69
N PRO A 40 -2.73 4.07 1.97
CA PRO A 40 -1.94 4.73 3.00
C PRO A 40 -0.42 4.57 2.80
N TYR A 41 0.03 3.56 2.03
CA TYR A 41 1.45 3.28 1.80
C TYR A 41 2.02 4.09 0.64
N THR A 42 1.23 4.31 -0.43
CA THR A 42 1.71 4.93 -1.67
C THR A 42 1.06 6.29 -1.96
N ASN A 43 0.06 6.71 -1.18
CA ASN A 43 -0.80 7.86 -1.45
C ASN A 43 -1.48 7.82 -2.84
N THR A 44 -1.53 6.67 -3.50
CA THR A 44 -2.24 6.47 -4.76
C THR A 44 -3.62 5.85 -4.52
N SER A 45 -4.44 5.69 -5.56
CA SER A 45 -5.71 4.95 -5.49
C SER A 45 -5.56 3.46 -5.84
N LYS A 46 -4.33 2.99 -6.07
CA LYS A 46 -4.03 1.61 -6.44
C LYS A 46 -3.64 0.83 -5.19
N PHE A 47 -4.15 -0.40 -5.09
CA PHE A 47 -3.82 -1.32 -4.00
C PHE A 47 -3.32 -2.63 -4.58
N GLU A 48 -2.30 -3.18 -3.93
CA GLU A 48 -2.01 -4.60 -4.08
C GLU A 48 -3.04 -5.42 -3.31
N MET A 49 -3.34 -6.64 -3.79
CA MET A 49 -4.34 -7.50 -3.15
C MET A 49 -4.01 -7.77 -1.67
N GLN A 50 -2.72 -7.81 -1.33
CA GLN A 50 -2.24 -8.03 0.04
C GLN A 50 -2.40 -6.82 0.96
N GLN A 51 -2.53 -5.61 0.39
CA GLN A 51 -2.73 -4.37 1.13
C GLN A 51 -4.22 -4.09 1.43
N LEU A 52 -5.13 -4.88 0.86
CA LEU A 52 -6.56 -4.75 1.10
C LEU A 52 -6.97 -5.46 2.40
N PRO A 53 -7.92 -4.89 3.16
CA PRO A 53 -8.57 -5.61 4.26
C PRO A 53 -9.16 -6.93 3.78
N GLN A 54 -9.10 -7.97 4.63
CA GLN A 54 -9.43 -9.34 4.23
C GLN A 54 -10.88 -9.47 3.70
N GLU A 55 -11.82 -8.74 4.29
CA GLU A 55 -13.23 -8.71 3.89
C GLU A 55 -13.40 -8.07 2.52
N ILE A 56 -12.67 -6.99 2.23
CA ILE A 56 -12.69 -6.32 0.92
C ILE A 56 -12.04 -7.23 -0.12
N ALA A 57 -10.88 -7.81 0.18
CA ALA A 57 -10.14 -8.67 -0.74
C ALA A 57 -11.00 -9.86 -1.22
N LYS A 58 -11.71 -10.54 -0.31
CA LYS A 58 -12.61 -11.67 -0.63
C LYS A 58 -13.76 -11.28 -1.57
N VAL A 59 -14.27 -10.05 -1.41
CA VAL A 59 -15.37 -9.53 -2.23
C VAL A 59 -14.85 -9.11 -3.59
N VAL A 60 -13.78 -8.31 -3.62
CA VAL A 60 -13.17 -7.81 -4.85
C VAL A 60 -12.65 -8.95 -5.72
N ASP A 61 -12.05 -9.99 -5.15
CA ASP A 61 -11.52 -11.15 -5.90
C ASP A 61 -12.54 -11.72 -6.90
N LYS A 62 -13.80 -11.85 -6.48
CA LYS A 62 -14.91 -12.40 -7.27
C LYS A 62 -15.61 -11.39 -8.19
N MET A 63 -15.23 -10.12 -8.16
CA MET A 63 -15.88 -9.05 -8.92
C MET A 63 -15.18 -8.77 -10.26
N ASN A 64 -15.98 -8.34 -11.23
CA ASN A 64 -15.51 -7.82 -12.50
C ASN A 64 -15.26 -6.30 -12.43
N VAL A 65 -14.43 -5.80 -13.35
CA VAL A 65 -14.21 -4.35 -13.49
C VAL A 65 -15.53 -3.65 -13.84
N GLY A 66 -15.85 -2.60 -13.10
CA GLY A 66 -17.11 -1.85 -13.18
C GLY A 66 -18.21 -2.37 -12.25
N GLU A 67 -18.06 -3.57 -11.67
CA GLU A 67 -19.08 -4.19 -10.83
C GLU A 67 -19.15 -3.54 -9.43
N ILE A 68 -20.32 -3.62 -8.81
CA ILE A 68 -20.62 -3.11 -7.47
C ILE A 68 -21.03 -4.27 -6.56
N SER A 69 -20.33 -4.43 -5.44
CA SER A 69 -20.56 -5.51 -4.50
C SER A 69 -21.93 -5.45 -3.85
N LYS A 70 -22.39 -6.58 -3.29
CA LYS A 70 -23.47 -6.56 -2.30
C LYS A 70 -22.97 -5.84 -1.04
N ALA A 71 -23.89 -5.34 -0.21
CA ALA A 71 -23.49 -4.77 1.06
C ALA A 71 -22.94 -5.89 1.95
N PHE A 72 -21.81 -5.62 2.60
CA PHE A 72 -21.17 -6.55 3.52
C PHE A 72 -20.69 -5.80 4.75
N THR A 73 -20.44 -6.53 5.83
CA THR A 73 -19.89 -5.97 7.05
C THR A 73 -18.38 -6.14 7.06
N MET A 74 -17.67 -5.10 7.50
CA MET A 74 -16.23 -5.12 7.77
C MET A 74 -15.94 -4.46 9.11
N VAL A 75 -14.79 -4.76 9.70
CA VAL A 75 -14.31 -4.05 10.89
C VAL A 75 -13.45 -2.89 10.43
N ASN A 76 -13.78 -1.67 10.88
CA ASN A 76 -12.91 -0.52 10.62
C ASN A 76 -11.64 -0.65 11.47
N GLU A 77 -10.48 -0.80 10.83
CA GLU A 77 -9.18 -0.95 11.51
C GLU A 77 -8.84 0.22 12.44
N LYS A 78 -9.36 1.42 12.16
CA LYS A 78 -9.10 2.62 12.99
C LYS A 78 -9.85 2.61 14.32
N ASP A 79 -11.08 2.12 14.32
CA ASP A 79 -12.04 2.33 15.41
C ASP A 79 -12.50 1.01 16.06
N GLY A 80 -12.17 -0.13 15.46
CA GLY A 80 -12.65 -1.47 15.86
C GLY A 80 -14.16 -1.69 15.66
N LYS A 81 -14.87 -0.72 15.07
CA LYS A 81 -16.33 -0.78 14.90
C LYS A 81 -16.69 -1.57 13.65
N THR A 82 -17.69 -2.43 13.79
CA THR A 82 -18.35 -3.08 12.64
C THR A 82 -19.11 -2.04 11.84
N ILE A 83 -18.74 -1.90 10.58
CA ILE A 83 -19.40 -1.02 9.61
C ILE A 83 -19.95 -1.85 8.45
N CYS A 84 -20.94 -1.30 7.75
CA CYS A 84 -21.46 -1.88 6.52
C CYS A 84 -20.95 -1.08 5.32
N ALA A 85 -20.46 -1.76 4.30
CA ALA A 85 -19.83 -1.14 3.15
C ALA A 85 -20.28 -1.79 1.84
N ILE A 86 -20.15 -1.03 0.76
CA ILE A 86 -20.26 -1.48 -0.63
C ILE A 86 -19.01 -0.97 -1.34
N VAL A 87 -18.44 -1.81 -2.20
CA VAL A 87 -17.26 -1.47 -2.99
C VAL A 87 -17.56 -1.56 -4.47
N LYS A 88 -16.89 -0.71 -5.27
CA LYS A 88 -16.92 -0.75 -6.73
C LYS A 88 -15.51 -1.00 -7.25
N LEU A 89 -15.33 -2.00 -8.11
CA LEU A 89 -14.02 -2.27 -8.71
C LEU A 89 -13.82 -1.38 -9.94
N LYS A 90 -13.06 -0.29 -9.83
CA LYS A 90 -12.87 0.66 -10.96
C LYS A 90 -11.94 0.10 -12.04
N THR A 91 -10.84 -0.51 -11.64
CA THR A 91 -9.81 -1.06 -12.53
C THR A 91 -9.15 -2.25 -11.86
N ARG A 92 -8.78 -3.28 -12.63
CA ARG A 92 -7.95 -4.39 -12.18
C ARG A 92 -6.73 -4.48 -13.09
N ILE A 93 -5.55 -4.51 -12.48
CA ILE A 93 -4.29 -4.75 -13.17
C ILE A 93 -3.89 -6.18 -12.84
N ASN A 94 -3.84 -7.04 -13.84
CA ASN A 94 -3.39 -8.42 -13.64
C ASN A 94 -1.88 -8.45 -13.40
N GLY A 95 -1.40 -9.52 -12.77
CA GLY A 95 0.03 -9.77 -12.62
C GLY A 95 0.70 -9.72 -13.98
N HIS A 96 1.58 -8.74 -14.17
CA HIS A 96 2.35 -8.54 -15.39
C HIS A 96 3.83 -8.45 -15.01
N LYS A 97 4.69 -8.70 -15.99
CA LYS A 97 6.11 -8.46 -15.80
C LYS A 97 6.31 -6.95 -15.69
N ALA A 98 6.98 -6.50 -14.63
CA ALA A 98 7.16 -5.08 -14.39
C ALA A 98 7.76 -4.39 -15.62
N THR A 99 7.11 -3.34 -16.12
CA THR A 99 7.60 -2.57 -17.26
C THR A 99 7.91 -1.13 -16.84
N ILE A 100 8.88 -0.52 -17.51
CA ILE A 100 9.22 0.89 -17.24
C ILE A 100 8.02 1.80 -17.52
N SER A 101 7.17 1.45 -18.48
CA SER A 101 5.99 2.26 -18.86
C SER A 101 4.92 2.27 -17.76
N ASP A 102 4.64 1.13 -17.15
CA ASP A 102 3.54 0.99 -16.19
C ASP A 102 3.99 1.17 -14.73
N ASP A 103 5.24 0.80 -14.42
CA ASP A 103 5.77 0.71 -13.05
C ASP A 103 6.92 1.69 -12.78
N TYR A 104 7.06 2.74 -13.60
CA TYR A 104 8.18 3.68 -13.50
C TYR A 104 8.43 4.17 -12.06
N GLN A 105 7.39 4.57 -11.34
CA GLN A 105 7.53 5.11 -9.98
C GLN A 105 8.09 4.06 -9.01
N ASN A 106 7.54 2.84 -9.04
CA ASN A 106 7.99 1.74 -8.20
C ASN A 106 9.44 1.35 -8.53
N LEU A 107 9.75 1.20 -9.82
CA LEU A 107 11.10 0.88 -10.28
C LEU A 107 12.11 1.99 -9.92
N LYS A 108 11.70 3.25 -10.04
CA LYS A 108 12.52 4.41 -9.65
C LYS A 108 12.83 4.37 -8.16
N GLU A 109 11.86 4.08 -7.31
CA GLU A 109 12.07 3.99 -5.85
C GLU A 109 13.04 2.85 -5.50
N ILE A 110 12.85 1.66 -6.06
CA ILE A 110 13.75 0.50 -5.84
C ILE A 110 15.19 0.83 -6.28
N VAL A 111 15.35 1.44 -7.46
CA VAL A 111 16.68 1.81 -7.96
C VAL A 111 17.29 2.92 -7.10
N LEU A 112 16.50 3.90 -6.68
CA LEU A 112 16.95 4.99 -5.82
C LEU A 112 17.45 4.45 -4.47
N GLU A 113 16.68 3.58 -3.84
CA GLU A 113 17.04 2.94 -2.56
C GLU A 113 18.35 2.16 -2.70
N LYS A 114 18.48 1.33 -3.73
CA LYS A 114 19.71 0.58 -4.01
C LYS A 114 20.92 1.49 -4.22
N ARG A 115 20.75 2.59 -4.95
CA ARG A 115 21.82 3.58 -5.18
C ARG A 115 22.22 4.31 -3.90
N GLN A 116 21.25 4.69 -3.08
CA GLN A 116 21.51 5.28 -1.77
C GLN A 116 22.28 4.31 -0.88
N GLU A 117 21.89 3.03 -0.87
CA GLU A 117 22.58 1.99 -0.12
C GLU A 117 24.04 1.85 -0.61
N GLU A 118 24.27 1.77 -1.93
CA GLU A 118 25.62 1.71 -2.52
C GLU A 118 26.50 2.88 -2.09
N ILE A 119 25.96 4.10 -2.06
CA ILE A 119 26.68 5.30 -1.63
C ILE A 119 27.01 5.23 -0.14
N ILE A 120 26.05 4.83 0.69
CA ILE A 120 26.25 4.67 2.14
C ILE A 120 27.32 3.61 2.41
N HIS A 121 27.29 2.46 1.73
CA HIS A 121 28.31 1.41 1.85
C HIS A 121 29.71 1.94 1.55
N LYS A 122 29.86 2.66 0.42
CA LYS A 122 31.15 3.25 0.04
C LYS A 122 31.62 4.29 1.06
N TRP A 123 30.72 5.15 1.51
CA TRP A 123 31.02 6.17 2.52
C TRP A 123 31.47 5.55 3.84
N ILE A 124 30.83 4.47 4.30
CA ILE A 124 31.23 3.75 5.52
C ILE A 124 32.65 3.19 5.39
N ILE A 125 32.95 2.51 4.28
CA ILE A 125 34.28 1.91 4.05
C ILE A 125 35.36 3.01 3.98
N GLU A 126 35.08 4.15 3.36
CA GLU A 126 36.01 5.28 3.31
C GLU A 126 36.23 5.89 4.70
N LYS A 127 35.15 6.19 5.43
CA LYS A 127 35.23 6.77 6.78
C LYS A 127 35.90 5.86 7.79
N GLN A 128 35.75 4.55 7.64
CA GLN A 128 36.42 3.56 8.48
C GLN A 128 37.96 3.65 8.37
N LYS A 129 38.51 4.01 7.19
CA LYS A 129 39.97 4.16 7.01
C LYS A 129 40.52 5.39 7.72
N HIS A 130 39.76 6.49 7.72
CA HIS A 130 40.19 7.77 8.28
C HIS A 130 39.84 7.94 9.76
N THR A 131 38.87 7.20 10.27
CA THR A 131 38.44 7.27 11.67
C THR A 131 39.22 6.27 12.50
N TYR A 132 39.84 6.74 13.60
CA TYR A 132 40.41 5.83 14.58
C TYR A 132 39.31 5.20 15.43
N VAL A 133 39.18 3.87 15.36
CA VAL A 133 38.24 3.09 16.16
C VAL A 133 38.99 1.96 16.84
N ARG A 134 38.79 1.81 18.15
CA ARG A 134 39.37 0.73 18.96
C ARG A 134 38.27 -0.20 19.44
N ILE A 135 38.34 -1.47 19.05
CA ILE A 135 37.44 -2.52 19.53
C ILE A 135 38.01 -3.13 20.81
N ASN A 136 37.16 -3.28 21.83
CA ASN A 136 37.53 -3.96 23.06
C ASN A 136 37.76 -5.46 22.78
N GLU A 137 38.79 -6.04 23.40
CA GLU A 137 39.26 -7.41 23.15
C GLU A 137 38.17 -8.48 23.25
N LYS A 138 37.17 -8.28 24.12
CA LYS A 138 36.03 -9.21 24.27
C LYS A 138 35.17 -9.35 23.00
N TRP A 139 35.26 -8.39 22.08
CA TRP A 139 34.45 -8.31 20.86
C TRP A 139 35.25 -8.53 19.57
N LYS A 140 36.53 -8.89 19.68
CA LYS A 140 37.39 -9.22 18.52
C LYS A 140 36.94 -10.49 17.78
N ASN A 141 36.15 -11.36 18.42
CA ASN A 141 35.66 -12.60 17.80
C ASN A 141 34.30 -12.43 17.10
N CYS A 142 33.78 -11.21 16.97
CA CYS A 142 32.51 -10.95 16.30
C CYS A 142 32.67 -10.78 14.78
N THR A 143 31.70 -11.31 14.02
CA THR A 143 31.62 -11.09 12.58
C THR A 143 30.98 -9.74 12.29
N PHE A 144 31.77 -8.78 11.80
CA PHE A 144 31.28 -7.46 11.43
C PHE A 144 30.80 -7.42 9.98
N LYS A 145 29.69 -6.70 9.72
CA LYS A 145 29.15 -6.49 8.36
C LYS A 145 30.17 -5.83 7.42
N TYR A 146 30.96 -4.88 7.94
CA TYR A 146 32.06 -4.26 7.20
C TYR A 146 33.39 -4.81 7.70
N PRO A 147 34.28 -5.30 6.82
CA PRO A 147 35.61 -5.77 7.22
C PRO A 147 36.50 -4.59 7.65
N GLY A 148 37.58 -4.84 8.39
CA GLY A 148 38.59 -3.83 8.71
C GLY A 148 38.39 -3.05 10.01
N TRP A 149 37.43 -3.44 10.86
CA TRP A 149 37.28 -2.86 12.20
C TRP A 149 38.28 -3.39 13.23
N ILE A 150 38.68 -4.65 13.08
CA ILE A 150 39.76 -5.25 13.87
C ILE A 150 41.04 -4.97 13.09
N LYS A 151 41.91 -4.13 13.66
CA LYS A 151 43.26 -3.90 13.17
C LYS A 151 44.19 -4.80 14.00
N ASP A 152 45.05 -5.56 13.34
CA ASP A 152 46.10 -6.36 14.00
C ASP A 152 47.07 -5.49 14.79
#